data_AF-Q8F3K0-F1
#
_entry.id   AF-Q8F3K0-F1
#
_cell.length_a   1.000
_cell.length_b   1.000
_cell.length_c   1.000
_cell.angle_alpha   90.00
_cell.angle_beta   90.00
_cell.angle_gamma   90.00
#
_symmetry.space_group_name_H-M   'P 1'
#
loop_
_entity.id
_entity.type
_entity.pdbx_description
1 polymer ?
#
loop_
_entity_poly.entity_id
_entity_poly.type
_entity_poly.pdbx_seq_one_letter_code
_entity_poly.pdbx_strand_id
1 'polypeptide(L)'
;MKEILLKINENGTGMHARPASVFVNCASKFPCEITVVKDDVVVNGKSIMGLMMLALAPGNEFKIQVEGEKEDEALEALSNIVNNDFV
;
A
#
# COMPACT_ATOMS: atom_id res chain seq x y z
N MET A 1 -6.63 -15.11 -0.03
CA MET A 1 -6.15 -14.02 -0.90
C MET A 1 -7.25 -13.01 -1.06
N LYS A 2 -7.02 -11.80 -0.55
CA LYS A 2 -7.91 -10.64 -0.67
C LYS A 2 -7.22 -9.52 -1.43
N GLU A 3 -8.02 -8.67 -2.06
CA GLU A 3 -7.52 -7.50 -2.75
C GLU A 3 -8.48 -6.32 -2.69
N ILE A 4 -7.93 -5.12 -2.84
CA ILE A 4 -8.69 -3.87 -2.92
C ILE A 4 -8.01 -2.91 -3.89
N LEU A 5 -8.82 -2.19 -4.68
CA LEU A 5 -8.38 -1.08 -5.50
C LEU A 5 -8.53 0.23 -4.71
N LEU A 6 -7.46 1.01 -4.62
CA LEU A 6 -7.42 2.30 -3.93
C LEU A 6 -6.88 3.37 -4.86
N LYS A 7 -7.17 4.63 -4.51
CA LYS A 7 -6.68 5.81 -5.20
C LYS A 7 -5.95 6.71 -4.21
N ILE A 8 -4.76 7.18 -4.58
CA ILE A 8 -4.04 8.19 -3.80
C ILE A 8 -4.85 9.50 -3.86
N ASN A 9 -5.06 10.15 -2.71
CA ASN A 9 -5.72 11.45 -2.64
C ASN A 9 -5.11 12.46 -3.62
N GLU A 10 -5.96 13.14 -4.38
CA GLU A 10 -5.57 14.13 -5.39
C GLU A 10 -4.89 15.37 -4.79
N ASN A 11 -5.18 15.67 -3.52
CA ASN A 11 -4.57 16.79 -2.79
C ASN A 11 -3.38 16.37 -1.91
N GLY A 12 -3.03 15.08 -1.90
CA GLY A 12 -1.93 14.53 -1.13
C GLY A 12 -0.56 14.72 -1.79
N THR A 13 0.48 14.13 -1.19
CA THR A 13 1.86 14.18 -1.71
C THR A 13 2.27 12.94 -2.51
N GLY A 14 1.43 11.91 -2.56
CA GLY A 14 1.76 10.61 -3.16
C GLY A 14 2.65 9.74 -2.27
N MET A 15 3.00 8.54 -2.74
CA MET A 15 3.79 7.56 -2.00
C MET A 15 5.30 7.82 -2.11
N HIS A 16 5.75 8.95 -1.57
CA HIS A 16 7.18 9.25 -1.39
C HIS A 16 7.74 8.59 -0.11
N ALA A 17 8.99 8.90 0.27
CA ALA A 17 9.70 8.21 1.36
C ALA A 17 8.94 8.14 2.70
N ARG A 18 8.23 9.20 3.10
CA ARG A 18 7.50 9.24 4.38
C ARG A 18 6.22 8.37 4.34
N PRO A 19 5.26 8.61 3.43
CA PRO A 19 4.13 7.72 3.20
C PRO A 19 4.50 6.25 3.01
N ALA A 20 5.55 5.97 2.23
CA ALA A 20 6.05 4.61 2.02
C ALA A 20 6.54 3.97 3.33
N SER A 21 7.25 4.73 4.19
CA SER A 21 7.68 4.25 5.51
C SER A 21 6.48 3.94 6.41
N VAL A 22 5.45 4.80 6.46
CA VAL A 22 4.23 4.56 7.24
C VAL A 22 3.52 3.29 6.75
N PHE A 23 3.35 3.15 5.44
CA PHE A 23 2.74 1.96 4.83
C PHE A 23 3.53 0.69 5.16
N VAL A 24 4.84 0.68 4.95
CA VAL A 24 5.72 -0.48 5.22
C VAL A 24 5.70 -0.86 6.68
N ASN A 25 5.75 0.13 7.59
CA ASN A 25 5.70 -0.12 9.02
C ASN A 25 4.37 -0.75 9.45
N CYS A 26 3.26 -0.39 8.80
CA CYS A 26 1.98 -1.06 9.02
C CYS A 26 1.99 -2.48 8.43
N ALA A 27 2.32 -2.61 7.15
CA ALA A 27 2.35 -3.87 6.42
C ALA A 27 3.22 -4.93 7.14
N SER A 28 4.38 -4.52 7.66
CA SER A 28 5.34 -5.41 8.33
C SER A 28 4.85 -5.99 9.67
N LYS A 29 3.76 -5.48 10.25
CA LYS A 29 3.16 -6.02 11.48
C LYS A 29 2.34 -7.29 11.24
N PHE A 30 1.94 -7.55 9.99
CA PHE A 30 1.03 -8.65 9.67
C PHE A 30 1.78 -9.88 9.16
N PRO A 31 1.42 -11.10 9.62
CA PRO A 31 2.02 -12.36 9.19
C PRO A 31 1.46 -12.86 7.85
N CYS A 32 1.32 -11.97 6.87
CA CYS A 32 0.84 -12.27 5.52
C CYS A 32 1.77 -11.71 4.45
N GLU A 33 1.68 -12.25 3.24
CA GLU A 33 2.25 -11.64 2.06
C GLU A 33 1.40 -10.45 1.64
N ILE A 34 2.05 -9.33 1.30
CA ILE A 34 1.38 -8.10 0.88
C ILE A 34 2.09 -7.63 -0.38
N THR A 35 1.35 -7.49 -1.46
CA THR A 35 1.84 -6.92 -2.71
C THR A 35 1.06 -5.66 -3.06
N VAL A 36 1.76 -4.74 -3.71
CA VAL A 36 1.17 -3.51 -4.24
C VAL A 36 1.38 -3.52 -5.75
N VAL A 37 0.30 -3.30 -6.48
CA VAL A 37 0.26 -3.39 -7.93
C VAL A 37 -0.19 -2.07 -8.52
N LYS A 38 0.60 -1.53 -9.44
CA LYS A 38 0.22 -0.37 -10.26
C LYS A 38 0.48 -0.73 -11.70
N ASP A 39 -0.55 -0.67 -12.53
CA ASP A 39 -0.52 -1.17 -13.91
C ASP A 39 -0.01 -2.62 -13.93
N ASP A 40 1.07 -2.90 -14.65
CA ASP A 40 1.71 -4.22 -14.73
C ASP A 40 2.86 -4.43 -13.73
N VAL A 41 3.15 -3.42 -12.88
CA VAL A 41 4.27 -3.47 -11.93
C VAL A 41 3.78 -3.95 -10.57
N VAL A 42 4.33 -5.08 -10.12
CA VAL A 42 4.05 -5.68 -8.81
C VAL A 42 5.28 -5.53 -7.92
N VAL A 43 5.08 -5.03 -6.69
CA VAL A 43 6.15 -4.93 -5.70
C VAL A 43 5.71 -5.51 -4.36
N ASN A 44 6.69 -5.89 -3.54
CA ASN A 44 6.46 -6.27 -2.16
C ASN A 44 6.05 -5.04 -1.32
N GLY A 45 4.85 -5.07 -0.73
CA GLY A 45 4.30 -3.99 0.10
C GLY A 45 5.02 -3.77 1.42
N LYS A 46 5.92 -4.67 1.81
CA LYS A 46 6.84 -4.54 2.96
C LYS A 46 8.22 -4.00 2.55
N SER A 47 8.43 -3.65 1.28
CA SER A 47 9.67 -3.05 0.78
C SER A 47 9.48 -1.57 0.46
N ILE A 48 10.12 -0.70 1.25
CA ILE A 48 10.07 0.75 1.03
C ILE A 48 10.61 1.15 -0.35
N MET A 49 11.67 0.48 -0.81
CA MET A 49 12.26 0.73 -2.13
C MET A 49 11.29 0.34 -3.25
N GLY A 50 10.61 -0.80 -3.11
CA GLY A 50 9.61 -1.25 -4.09
C GLY A 50 8.45 -0.26 -4.22
N LEU A 51 7.92 0.20 -3.08
CA LEU A 51 6.84 1.19 -3.08
C LEU A 51 7.24 2.51 -3.74
N MET A 52 8.45 3.01 -3.45
CA MET A 52 8.94 4.24 -4.09
C MET A 52 9.13 4.08 -5.61
N MET A 53 9.50 2.88 -6.08
CA MET A 53 9.64 2.59 -7.52
C MET A 53 8.31 2.64 -8.27
N LEU A 54 7.18 2.35 -7.62
CA LEU A 54 5.85 2.46 -8.26
C LEU A 54 5.45 3.90 -8.59
N ALA A 55 6.14 4.90 -8.01
CA ALA A 55 5.88 6.32 -8.25
C ALA A 55 4.38 6.66 -8.19
N LEU A 56 3.71 6.24 -7.10
CA LEU A 56 2.28 6.49 -6.88
C LEU A 56 2.04 7.96 -6.56
N ALA A 57 1.74 8.75 -7.60
CA ALA A 57 1.44 10.17 -7.50
C ALA A 57 -0.02 10.41 -7.05
N PRO A 58 -0.37 11.62 -6.60
CA PRO A 58 -1.76 12.02 -6.37
C PRO A 58 -2.68 11.64 -7.52
N GLY A 59 -3.84 11.07 -7.19
CA GLY A 59 -4.82 10.60 -8.15
C GLY A 59 -4.49 9.26 -8.84
N ASN A 60 -3.33 8.65 -8.59
CA ASN A 60 -3.04 7.31 -9.13
C ASN A 60 -3.88 6.24 -8.44
N GLU A 61 -4.38 5.31 -9.22
CA GLU A 61 -5.01 4.09 -8.74
C GLU A 61 -3.98 2.97 -8.65
N PHE A 62 -4.17 2.10 -7.66
CA PHE A 62 -3.34 0.94 -7.44
C PHE A 62 -4.11 -0.11 -6.64
N LYS A 63 -3.62 -1.34 -6.68
CA LYS A 63 -4.21 -2.47 -5.96
C LYS A 63 -3.30 -2.91 -4.82
N ILE A 64 -3.90 -3.22 -3.68
CA ILE A 64 -3.24 -3.97 -2.60
C ILE A 64 -3.78 -5.40 -2.66
N GLN A 65 -2.89 -6.37 -2.67
CA GLN A 65 -3.25 -7.78 -2.53
C GLN A 65 -2.60 -8.34 -1.28
N VAL A 66 -3.35 -9.14 -0.54
CA VAL A 66 -2.91 -9.73 0.72
C VAL A 66 -3.24 -11.22 0.71
N GLU A 67 -2.28 -12.04 1.09
CA GLU A 67 -2.44 -13.48 1.19
C GLU A 67 -1.79 -14.02 2.47
N GLY A 68 -2.57 -14.74 3.27
CA GLY A 68 -2.09 -15.43 4.46
C GLY A 68 -2.88 -15.07 5.71
N GLU A 69 -2.26 -15.26 6.87
CA GLU A 69 -2.91 -15.04 8.15
C GLU A 69 -3.23 -13.56 8.38
N LYS A 70 -4.42 -13.28 8.91
CA LYS A 70 -4.92 -11.90 9.16
C LYS A 70 -5.02 -11.04 7.89
N GLU A 71 -5.27 -11.65 6.73
CA GLU A 71 -5.39 -10.91 5.46
C GLU A 71 -6.47 -9.82 5.49
N ASP A 72 -7.61 -10.07 6.14
CA ASP A 72 -8.69 -9.08 6.29
C ASP A 72 -8.25 -7.88 7.16
N GLU A 73 -7.64 -8.14 8.32
CA GLU A 73 -7.14 -7.10 9.23
C GLU A 73 -6.04 -6.24 8.58
N ALA A 74 -5.14 -6.88 7.82
CA ALA A 74 -4.08 -6.21 7.10
C ALA A 74 -4.64 -5.31 5.98
N LEU A 75 -5.59 -5.81 5.20
CA LEU A 75 -6.22 -5.05 4.12
C LEU A 75 -6.96 -3.82 4.68
N GLU A 76 -7.71 -3.99 5.77
CA GLU A 76 -8.41 -2.90 6.46
C GLU A 76 -7.42 -1.84 6.99
N ALA A 77 -6.38 -2.26 7.71
CA ALA A 77 -5.40 -1.34 8.28
C ALA A 77 -4.64 -0.54 7.20
N LEU A 78 -4.25 -1.19 6.10
CA LEU A 78 -3.56 -0.52 5.00
C LEU A 78 -4.48 0.42 4.24
N SER A 79 -5.72 0.01 3.98
CA SER A 79 -6.72 0.88 3.34
C SER A 79 -7.00 2.12 4.17
N ASN A 80 -7.11 1.97 5.49
CA ASN A 80 -7.29 3.08 6.41
C ASN A 80 -6.14 4.09 6.36
N ILE A 81 -4.88 3.61 6.32
CA ILE A 81 -3.71 4.50 6.22
C ILE A 81 -3.73 5.26 4.89
N VAL A 82 -4.03 4.59 3.77
CA VAL A 82 -4.09 5.24 2.44
C VAL A 82 -5.19 6.30 2.40
N ASN A 83 -6.38 5.98 2.93
CA ASN A 83 -7.52 6.89 2.96
C ASN A 83 -7.33 8.08 3.92
N ASN A 84 -6.40 7.97 4.88
CA ASN A 84 -6.04 9.04 5.82
C ASN A 84 -4.70 9.71 5.44
N ASP A 85 -4.32 9.71 4.15
CA ASP A 85 -3.11 10.37 3.65
C ASP A 85 -1.82 9.95 4.37
N PHE A 86 -1.74 8.66 4.74
CA PHE A 86 -0.58 8.04 5.37
C PHE A 86 -0.22 8.63 6.74
N VAL A 87 -1.24 9.00 7.53
CA VAL A 87 -1.14 9.46 8.92
C VAL A 87 -1.49 8.35 9.91
#